data_AF-A0A9X8DII5-F1
#
_entry.id   AF-A0A9X8DII5-F1
#
_cell.length_a   1.000
_cell.length_b   1.000
_cell.length_c   1.000
_cell.angle_alpha   90.00
_cell.angle_beta   90.00
_cell.angle_gamma   90.00
#
_symmetry.space_group_name_H-M   'P 1'
#
loop_
_entity.id
_entity.type
_entity.pdbx_description
1 polymer ?
#
loop_
_entity_poly.entity_id
_entity_poly.type
_entity_poly.pdbx_seq_one_letter_code
_entity_poly.pdbx_strand_id
1 'polypeptide(L)'
;MASLPSRVNRGSRINKLIGEEAEADETFWSHEVWNESEDEDYSSEAEEEDVVDSDFDEDEAPDEAVHDGEVELKRREKASRPPKQLHLHRPPPRTIPRTVTRSPATSNAPVAPIEPMAVRSSTVQKRFLSHELQQKYTEEARNMHEKATKVVVRMTQEQLLKEAVLTEVQNTASLNRLERLEEEKRLVDEIMPKTKYTGPMVRYHSAIGKPKLITFLNVDEFPALFKRPKHDHHSLSR
;
A
#
# COMPACT_ATOMS: atom_id res chain seq x y z
N MET A 1 -24.27 4.73 5.49
CA MET A 1 -23.04 3.92 5.37
C MET A 1 -23.35 2.65 4.59
N ALA A 2 -22.60 2.33 3.53
CA ALA A 2 -22.83 1.14 2.71
C ALA A 2 -22.38 -0.12 3.45
N SER A 3 -23.29 -1.06 3.70
CA SER A 3 -22.99 -2.36 4.32
C SER A 3 -22.23 -3.25 3.33
N LEU A 4 -20.94 -3.43 3.57
CA LEU A 4 -20.08 -4.30 2.77
C LEU A 4 -20.22 -5.77 3.24
N PRO A 5 -20.07 -6.77 2.34
CA PRO A 5 -20.13 -8.18 2.71
C PRO A 5 -19.13 -8.56 3.82
N SER A 6 -19.58 -9.38 4.77
CA SER A 6 -18.74 -9.99 5.81
C SER A 6 -17.71 -10.94 5.18
N ARG A 7 -16.43 -10.78 5.54
CA ARG A 7 -15.32 -11.66 5.12
C ARG A 7 -14.65 -12.22 6.37
N VAL A 8 -14.33 -13.52 6.36
CA VAL A 8 -13.72 -14.24 7.50
C VAL A 8 -12.35 -13.66 7.89
N ASN A 9 -11.62 -13.08 6.93
CA ASN A 9 -10.30 -12.48 7.17
C ASN A 9 -10.33 -10.94 7.33
N ARG A 10 -11.51 -10.31 7.30
CA ARG A 10 -11.60 -8.86 7.50
C ARG A 10 -11.31 -8.55 8.97
N GLY A 11 -10.30 -7.72 9.20
CA GLY A 11 -9.94 -7.28 10.54
C GLY A 11 -9.16 -8.30 11.37
N SER A 12 -8.60 -9.36 10.78
CA SER A 12 -7.89 -10.39 11.56
C SER A 12 -6.67 -9.88 12.34
N ARG A 13 -6.09 -8.74 11.93
CA ARG A 13 -4.99 -8.06 12.62
C ARG A 13 -5.41 -6.78 13.33
N ILE A 14 -6.67 -6.36 13.25
CA ILE A 14 -7.11 -5.08 13.84
C ILE A 14 -6.98 -5.13 15.35
N ASN A 15 -7.41 -6.21 16.00
CA ASN A 15 -7.27 -6.33 17.47
C ASN A 15 -5.80 -6.36 17.92
N LYS A 16 -4.92 -6.91 17.08
CA LYS A 16 -3.48 -6.93 17.35
C LYS A 16 -2.87 -5.53 17.18
N LEU A 17 -3.21 -4.84 16.08
CA LEU A 17 -2.76 -3.47 15.80
C LEU A 17 -3.26 -2.48 16.86
N ILE A 18 -4.53 -2.56 17.26
CA ILE A 18 -5.10 -1.70 18.30
C ILE A 18 -4.39 -1.94 19.65
N GLY A 19 -4.04 -3.19 19.97
CA GLY A 19 -3.27 -3.51 21.17
C GLY A 19 -1.83 -2.98 21.12
N GLU A 20 -1.12 -3.22 20.01
CA GLU A 20 0.25 -2.72 19.81
C GLU A 20 0.32 -1.19 19.81
N GLU A 21 -0.68 -0.49 19.25
CA GLU A 21 -0.79 0.98 19.27
C GLU A 21 -1.05 1.50 20.68
N ALA A 22 -1.98 0.89 21.42
CA ALA A 22 -2.27 1.29 22.80
C ALA A 22 -1.08 1.06 23.75
N GLU A 23 -0.36 -0.06 23.59
CA GLU A 23 0.85 -0.35 24.37
C GLU A 23 1.99 0.63 24.03
N ALA A 24 2.17 0.96 22.74
CA ALA A 24 3.18 1.95 22.31
C ALA A 24 2.87 3.34 22.84
N ASP A 25 1.61 3.77 22.76
CA ASP A 25 1.14 5.04 23.31
C ASP A 25 1.34 5.09 24.82
N GLU A 26 0.98 4.03 25.55
CA GLU A 26 1.20 3.94 27.00
C GLU A 26 2.69 4.07 27.35
N THR A 27 3.60 3.43 26.62
CA THR A 27 5.04 3.57 26.88
C THR A 27 5.63 4.95 26.54
N PHE A 28 5.07 5.62 25.53
CA PHE A 28 5.48 6.98 25.15
C PHE A 28 4.98 8.01 26.18
N TRP A 29 3.72 7.91 26.59
CA TRP A 29 3.11 8.82 27.56
C TRP A 29 3.48 8.53 29.01
N SER A 30 3.85 7.30 29.34
CA SER A 30 4.36 6.93 30.68
C SER A 30 5.86 7.22 30.83
N HIS A 31 6.47 8.01 29.93
CA HIS A 31 7.82 8.52 30.16
C HIS A 31 7.82 9.45 31.38
N GLU A 32 8.86 9.33 32.22
CA GLU A 32 9.01 10.10 33.46
C GLU A 32 8.91 11.62 33.23
N VAL A 33 9.34 12.09 32.06
CA VAL A 33 9.25 13.51 31.65
C VAL A 33 7.81 14.04 31.61
N TRP A 34 6.83 13.17 31.36
CA TRP A 34 5.40 13.52 31.30
C TRP A 34 4.63 13.14 32.58
N ASN A 35 5.32 12.54 33.55
CA ASN A 35 4.71 12.10 34.79
C ASN A 35 4.55 13.31 35.73
N GLU A 36 3.31 13.73 36.01
CA GLU A 36 3.02 14.89 36.86
C GLU A 36 3.20 14.63 38.37
N SER A 37 3.82 13.52 38.77
CA SER A 37 4.04 13.21 40.18
C SER A 37 5.39 13.75 40.67
N GLU A 38 5.33 14.74 41.57
CA GLU A 38 6.46 15.26 42.37
C GLU A 38 7.47 16.21 41.70
N ASP A 39 7.09 16.98 40.68
CA ASP A 39 7.92 18.12 40.25
C ASP A 39 7.65 19.39 41.06
N GLU A 40 8.73 20.06 41.46
CA GLU A 40 8.66 21.41 42.06
C GLU A 40 8.22 22.42 40.99
N ASP A 41 7.31 23.33 41.35
CA ASP A 41 6.89 24.41 40.45
C ASP A 41 8.12 25.17 39.92
N TYR A 42 8.13 25.46 38.62
CA TYR A 42 9.21 26.20 37.99
C TYR A 42 9.51 27.49 38.77
N SER A 43 10.74 27.61 39.27
CA SER A 43 11.26 28.83 39.86
C SER A 43 12.29 29.44 38.92
N SER A 44 12.20 30.75 38.69
CA SER A 44 13.18 31.47 37.88
C SER A 44 14.51 31.49 38.63
N GLU A 45 15.52 30.79 38.11
CA GLU A 45 16.90 31.01 38.51
C GLU A 45 17.34 32.40 38.05
N ALA A 46 18.32 33.00 38.73
CA ALA A 46 18.87 34.27 38.30
C ALA A 46 19.52 34.08 36.92
N GLU A 47 19.05 34.84 35.93
CA GLU A 47 19.60 34.80 34.57
C GLU A 47 21.11 35.11 34.65
N GLU A 48 21.92 34.13 34.27
CA GLU A 48 23.36 34.33 34.15
C GLU A 48 23.64 35.39 33.08
N GLU A 49 24.60 36.27 33.34
CA GLU A 49 24.97 37.32 32.38
C GLU A 49 25.42 36.66 31.06
N ASP A 50 24.83 37.08 29.94
CA ASP A 50 25.15 36.56 28.61
C ASP A 50 26.57 36.99 28.19
N VAL A 51 27.54 36.10 28.44
CA VAL A 51 28.94 36.30 28.07
C VAL A 51 29.13 35.83 26.64
N VAL A 52 29.18 36.77 25.72
CA VAL A 52 29.60 36.52 24.33
C VAL A 52 31.10 36.27 24.24
N ASP A 53 31.50 35.36 23.36
CA ASP A 53 32.91 35.10 23.07
C ASP A 53 33.59 36.35 22.51
N SER A 54 34.90 36.47 22.70
CA SER A 54 35.65 37.68 22.30
C SER A 54 35.69 37.93 20.79
N ASP A 55 35.38 36.92 19.98
CA ASP A 55 35.29 36.98 18.51
C ASP A 55 33.86 37.23 18.00
N PHE A 56 32.88 37.43 18.88
CA PHE A 56 31.49 37.67 18.48
C PHE A 56 31.33 38.93 17.60
N ASP A 57 32.09 39.98 17.90
CA ASP A 57 32.14 41.22 17.11
C ASP A 57 33.28 41.24 16.08
N GLU A 58 34.08 40.17 15.98
CA GLU A 58 35.10 40.08 14.94
C GLU A 58 34.40 39.85 13.60
N ASP A 59 34.73 40.68 12.60
CA ASP A 59 34.21 40.50 11.25
C ASP A 59 34.55 39.08 10.77
N GLU A 60 33.52 38.24 10.58
CA GLU A 60 33.67 36.92 10.01
C GLU A 60 34.42 37.08 8.69
N ALA A 61 35.65 36.55 8.64
CA ALA A 61 36.49 36.66 7.47
C ALA A 61 35.66 36.20 6.26
N PRO A 62 35.62 36.97 5.16
CA PRO A 62 34.81 36.61 4.01
C PRO A 62 35.22 35.20 3.63
N ASP A 63 34.27 34.26 3.71
CA ASP A 63 34.50 32.85 3.43
C ASP A 63 35.41 32.74 2.20
N GLU A 64 36.70 32.43 2.41
CA GLU A 64 37.46 31.81 1.35
C GLU A 64 36.64 30.58 1.02
N ALA A 65 36.31 30.39 -0.25
CA ALA A 65 35.42 29.34 -0.74
C ALA A 65 36.01 27.92 -0.55
N VAL A 66 36.44 27.59 0.66
CA VAL A 66 36.72 26.26 1.17
C VAL A 66 35.36 25.72 1.58
N HIS A 67 34.67 25.23 0.56
CA HIS A 67 33.46 24.45 0.72
C HIS A 67 33.71 23.36 1.79
N ASP A 68 32.77 23.23 2.72
CA ASP A 68 32.63 22.14 3.71
C ASP A 68 32.61 20.72 3.11
N GLY A 69 32.85 20.57 1.80
CA GLY A 69 33.08 19.29 1.13
C GLY A 69 34.47 18.69 1.38
N GLU A 70 35.49 19.47 1.79
CA GLU A 70 36.86 18.93 1.94
C GLU A 70 37.29 18.72 3.41
N VAL A 71 36.76 19.50 4.36
CA VAL A 71 37.16 19.41 5.78
C VAL A 71 36.49 18.21 6.47
N GLU A 72 35.29 17.83 6.02
CA GLU A 72 34.62 16.60 6.49
C GLU A 72 35.34 15.31 6.05
N LEU A 73 36.13 15.36 4.96
CA LEU A 73 36.91 14.21 4.48
C LEU A 73 38.06 13.87 5.43
N LYS A 74 38.70 14.87 6.05
CA LYS A 74 39.84 14.66 6.96
C LYS A 74 39.44 14.18 8.36
N ARG A 75 38.26 14.58 8.87
CA ARG A 75 37.73 14.05 10.15
C ARG A 75 37.18 12.63 10.01
N ARG A 76 36.67 12.24 8.84
CA ARG A 76 36.11 10.90 8.60
C ARG A 76 37.16 9.81 8.35
N GLU A 77 38.38 10.16 7.97
CA GLU A 77 39.43 9.18 7.66
C GLU A 77 39.94 8.41 8.91
N LYS A 78 39.82 8.98 10.12
CA LYS A 78 40.19 8.28 11.37
C LYS A 78 39.07 7.39 11.95
N ALA A 79 37.86 7.45 11.40
CA ALA A 79 36.73 6.63 11.82
C ALA A 79 36.60 5.32 11.03
N SER A 80 37.46 5.06 10.03
CA SER A 80 37.42 3.85 9.22
C SER A 80 38.21 2.68 9.83
N ARG A 81 37.90 2.29 11.08
CA ARG A 81 38.16 0.91 11.52
C ARG A 81 36.90 0.09 11.23
N PRO A 82 36.95 -0.91 10.35
CA PRO A 82 35.75 -1.65 9.99
C PRO A 82 35.23 -2.45 11.20
N PRO A 83 33.95 -2.35 11.56
CA PRO A 83 33.37 -3.25 12.54
C PRO A 83 33.40 -4.69 11.99
N LYS A 84 33.82 -5.64 12.83
CA LYS A 84 33.78 -7.07 12.51
C LYS A 84 32.37 -7.44 12.03
N GLN A 85 32.30 -8.00 10.83
CA GLN A 85 31.06 -8.47 10.22
C GLN A 85 30.37 -9.47 11.13
N LEU A 86 29.30 -9.04 11.81
CA LEU A 86 28.34 -9.97 12.39
C LEU A 86 27.62 -10.67 11.24
N HIS A 87 27.75 -11.99 11.23
CA HIS A 87 27.25 -12.90 10.23
C HIS A 87 25.72 -12.77 10.13
N LEU A 88 25.23 -12.00 9.16
CA LEU A 88 23.80 -11.93 8.88
C LEU A 88 23.38 -13.29 8.32
N HIS A 89 22.56 -14.02 9.07
CA HIS A 89 22.01 -15.31 8.68
C HIS A 89 21.32 -15.20 7.31
N ARG A 90 21.94 -15.81 6.30
CA ARG A 90 21.35 -16.07 5.00
C ARG A 90 20.09 -16.92 5.21
N PRO A 91 18.89 -16.50 4.75
CA PRO A 91 17.74 -17.38 4.78
C PRO A 91 18.04 -18.61 3.89
N PRO A 92 17.75 -19.83 4.36
CA PRO A 92 18.08 -21.04 3.60
C PRO A 92 17.33 -21.04 2.26
N PRO A 93 17.94 -21.55 1.19
CA PRO A 93 17.27 -21.66 -0.09
C PRO A 93 16.00 -22.50 0.08
N ARG A 94 14.87 -21.94 -0.37
CA ARG A 94 13.59 -22.65 -0.42
C ARG A 94 13.82 -23.97 -1.15
N THR A 95 13.67 -25.06 -0.40
CA THR A 95 13.64 -26.41 -0.94
C THR A 95 12.54 -26.48 -1.99
N ILE A 96 12.93 -26.82 -3.21
CA ILE A 96 12.05 -27.28 -4.28
C ILE A 96 11.09 -28.30 -3.65
N PRO A 97 9.76 -28.18 -3.81
CA PRO A 97 8.87 -29.19 -3.25
C PRO A 97 9.22 -30.53 -3.89
N ARG A 98 9.68 -31.47 -3.06
CA ARG A 98 9.83 -32.88 -3.40
C ARG A 98 8.53 -33.32 -4.07
N THR A 99 8.63 -33.72 -5.34
CA THR A 99 7.61 -34.54 -5.98
C THR A 99 7.45 -35.77 -5.11
N VAL A 100 6.30 -35.85 -4.42
CA VAL A 100 5.90 -37.08 -3.75
C VAL A 100 5.63 -38.08 -4.86
N THR A 101 6.60 -38.95 -5.09
CA THR A 101 6.40 -40.18 -5.86
C THR A 101 5.42 -41.05 -5.07
N ARG A 102 4.12 -40.83 -5.31
CA ARG A 102 3.12 -41.83 -4.98
C ARG A 102 3.40 -43.04 -5.86
N SER A 103 3.62 -44.19 -5.24
CA SER A 103 3.67 -45.48 -5.90
C SER A 103 2.44 -45.65 -6.80
N PRO A 104 2.60 -46.18 -8.03
CA PRO A 104 1.46 -46.43 -8.90
C PRO A 104 0.69 -47.62 -8.34
N ALA A 105 -0.48 -47.36 -7.76
CA ALA A 105 -1.50 -48.38 -7.62
C ALA A 105 -1.97 -48.71 -9.04
N THR A 106 -1.67 -49.93 -9.47
CA THR A 106 -2.10 -50.55 -10.72
C THR A 106 -3.63 -50.48 -10.81
N SER A 107 -4.14 -49.54 -11.58
CA SER A 107 -5.47 -49.64 -12.18
C SER A 107 -5.27 -49.53 -13.68
N ASN A 108 -5.37 -50.67 -14.36
CA ASN A 108 -5.37 -50.76 -15.80
C ASN A 108 -6.69 -50.17 -16.32
N ALA A 109 -6.72 -48.86 -16.52
CA ALA A 109 -7.72 -48.19 -17.34
C ALA A 109 -6.98 -47.39 -18.42
N PRO A 110 -7.39 -47.44 -19.70
CA PRO A 110 -6.74 -46.68 -20.75
C PRO A 110 -6.92 -45.18 -20.48
N VAL A 111 -5.84 -44.50 -20.11
CA VAL A 111 -5.80 -43.04 -19.98
C VAL A 111 -5.78 -42.47 -21.39
N ALA A 112 -6.92 -41.95 -21.84
CA ALA A 112 -6.98 -41.15 -23.06
C ALA A 112 -6.06 -39.91 -22.91
N PRO A 113 -5.36 -39.47 -23.96
CA PRO A 113 -4.55 -38.26 -23.91
C PRO A 113 -5.45 -37.06 -23.56
N ILE A 114 -5.25 -36.48 -22.38
CA ILE A 114 -5.95 -35.25 -21.98
C ILE A 114 -5.27 -34.11 -22.71
N GLU A 115 -5.87 -33.65 -23.80
CA GLU A 115 -5.44 -32.41 -24.46
C GLU A 115 -5.58 -31.25 -23.46
N PRO A 116 -4.54 -30.41 -23.28
CA PRO A 116 -4.63 -29.26 -22.38
C PRO A 116 -5.73 -28.33 -22.89
N MET A 117 -6.75 -28.09 -22.07
CA MET A 117 -7.86 -27.19 -22.41
C MET A 117 -7.33 -25.84 -22.90
N ALA A 118 -7.67 -25.49 -24.13
CA ALA A 118 -7.36 -24.19 -24.70
C ALA A 118 -8.00 -23.09 -23.82
N VAL A 119 -7.16 -22.18 -23.33
CA VAL A 119 -7.62 -21.03 -22.54
C VAL A 119 -8.44 -20.13 -23.46
N ARG A 120 -9.65 -19.76 -23.03
CA ARG A 120 -10.53 -18.83 -23.76
C ARG A 120 -9.78 -17.55 -24.12
N SER A 121 -9.96 -17.05 -25.33
CA SER A 121 -9.31 -15.83 -25.85
C SER A 121 -9.47 -14.62 -24.91
N SER A 122 -10.63 -14.48 -24.27
CA SER A 122 -10.89 -13.43 -23.28
C SER A 122 -10.01 -13.50 -22.03
N THR A 123 -9.63 -14.70 -21.59
CA THR A 123 -8.73 -14.90 -20.45
C THR A 123 -7.29 -14.53 -20.82
N VAL A 124 -6.88 -14.78 -22.06
CA VAL A 124 -5.57 -14.37 -22.59
C VAL A 124 -5.48 -12.85 -22.69
N GLN A 125 -6.49 -12.20 -23.26
CA GLN A 125 -6.57 -10.74 -23.36
C GLN A 125 -6.56 -10.08 -21.98
N LYS A 126 -7.33 -10.61 -21.02
CA LYS A 126 -7.36 -10.08 -19.65
C LYS A 126 -6.01 -10.20 -18.94
N ARG A 127 -5.29 -11.32 -19.14
CA ARG A 127 -3.92 -11.48 -18.61
C ARG A 127 -2.96 -10.47 -19.23
N PHE A 128 -3.05 -10.26 -20.55
CA PHE A 128 -2.21 -9.30 -21.25
C PHE A 128 -2.44 -7.87 -20.75
N LEU A 129 -3.69 -7.43 -20.70
CA LEU A 129 -4.06 -6.09 -20.19
C LEU A 129 -3.66 -5.90 -18.73
N SER A 130 -3.85 -6.91 -17.89
CA SER A 130 -3.44 -6.87 -16.48
C SER A 130 -1.93 -6.77 -16.33
N HIS A 131 -1.19 -7.47 -17.19
CA HIS A 131 0.28 -7.46 -17.19
C HIS A 131 0.82 -6.11 -17.67
N GLU A 132 0.26 -5.55 -18.75
CA GLU A 132 0.63 -4.23 -19.25
C GLU A 132 0.38 -3.14 -18.20
N LEU A 133 -0.77 -3.19 -17.52
CA LEU A 133 -1.08 -2.26 -16.44
C LEU A 133 -0.06 -2.37 -15.30
N GLN A 134 0.31 -3.59 -14.92
CA GLN A 134 1.29 -3.83 -13.87
C GLN A 134 2.69 -3.32 -14.26
N GLN A 135 3.09 -3.49 -15.53
CA GLN A 135 4.34 -2.94 -16.05
C GLN A 135 4.34 -1.42 -15.97
N LYS A 136 3.27 -0.74 -16.40
CA LYS A 136 3.15 0.72 -16.30
C LYS A 136 3.28 1.21 -14.86
N TYR A 137 2.60 0.57 -13.91
CA TYR A 137 2.76 0.94 -12.49
C TYR A 137 4.18 0.74 -11.96
N THR A 138 4.87 -0.33 -12.39
CA THR A 138 6.27 -0.55 -11.98
C THR A 138 7.25 0.44 -12.61
N GLU A 139 7.00 0.85 -13.85
CA GLU A 139 7.79 1.85 -14.57
C GLU A 139 7.56 3.25 -13.97
N GLU A 140 6.31 3.61 -13.69
CA GLU A 140 5.97 4.85 -12.97
C GLU A 140 6.61 4.88 -11.58
N ALA A 141 6.54 3.76 -10.84
CA ALA A 141 7.19 3.66 -9.54
C ALA A 141 8.70 3.81 -9.66
N ARG A 142 9.35 3.16 -10.64
CA ARG A 142 10.80 3.32 -10.88
C ARG A 142 11.15 4.76 -11.24
N ASN A 143 10.41 5.40 -12.15
CA ASN A 143 10.63 6.79 -12.52
C ASN A 143 10.42 7.77 -11.34
N MET A 144 9.55 7.43 -10.39
CA MET A 144 9.40 8.21 -9.15
C MET A 144 10.58 8.03 -8.19
N HIS A 145 11.19 6.84 -8.14
CA HIS A 145 12.37 6.54 -7.32
C HIS A 145 13.69 6.97 -7.96
N GLU A 146 13.74 7.09 -9.30
CA GLU A 146 14.87 7.61 -10.08
C GLU A 146 14.88 9.14 -10.17
N LYS A 147 14.05 9.85 -9.38
CA LYS A 147 14.19 11.30 -9.20
C LYS A 147 15.57 11.57 -8.60
N ALA A 148 16.51 11.89 -9.49
CA ALA A 148 17.90 12.17 -9.19
C ALA A 148 18.02 13.13 -8.00
N THR A 149 19.11 12.98 -7.24
CA THR A 149 19.51 13.96 -6.22
C THR A 149 19.37 15.36 -6.81
N LYS A 150 18.45 16.16 -6.26
CA LYS A 150 18.21 17.51 -6.77
C LYS A 150 19.53 18.27 -6.62
N VAL A 151 20.19 18.54 -7.74
CA VAL A 151 21.31 19.47 -7.79
C VAL A 151 20.74 20.81 -7.35
N VAL A 152 21.08 21.23 -6.13
CA VAL A 152 20.64 22.51 -5.60
C VAL A 152 21.42 23.60 -6.32
N VAL A 153 20.89 24.06 -7.45
CA VAL A 153 21.40 25.24 -8.13
C VAL A 153 20.96 26.45 -7.29
N ARG A 154 21.91 27.14 -6.65
CA ARG A 154 21.61 28.36 -5.89
C ARG A 154 21.26 29.47 -6.88
N MET A 155 19.95 29.69 -7.08
CA MET A 155 19.38 30.77 -7.88
C MET A 155 19.47 32.10 -7.11
N THR A 156 19.63 33.22 -7.80
CA THR A 156 19.54 34.55 -7.18
C THR A 156 18.10 34.85 -6.73
N GLN A 157 17.91 35.82 -5.84
CA GLN A 157 16.57 36.21 -5.38
C GLN A 157 15.66 36.63 -6.54
N GLU A 158 16.18 37.35 -7.54
CA GLU A 158 15.41 37.68 -8.75
C GLU A 158 15.02 36.45 -9.58
N GLN A 159 15.91 35.45 -9.66
CA GLN A 159 15.64 34.22 -10.39
C GLN A 159 14.54 33.40 -9.69
N LEU A 160 14.57 33.33 -8.36
CA LEU A 160 13.52 32.69 -7.56
C LEU A 160 12.16 33.36 -7.77
N LEU A 161 12.11 34.69 -7.81
CA LEU A 161 10.87 35.42 -8.08
C LEU A 161 10.35 35.16 -9.50
N LYS A 162 11.23 35.08 -10.50
CA LYS A 162 10.84 34.73 -11.88
C LYS A 162 10.31 33.29 -11.98
N GLU A 163 10.95 32.34 -11.30
CA GLU A 163 10.48 30.96 -11.23
C GLU A 163 9.15 30.84 -10.49
N ALA A 164 8.96 31.59 -9.40
CA ALA A 164 7.70 31.65 -8.66
C ALA A 164 6.54 32.11 -9.54
N VAL A 165 6.74 33.15 -10.36
CA VAL A 165 5.70 33.63 -11.30
C VAL A 165 5.39 32.57 -12.36
N LEU A 166 6.42 31.91 -12.92
CA LEU A 166 6.20 30.84 -13.91
C LEU A 166 5.45 29.65 -13.31
N THR A 167 5.80 29.26 -12.09
CA THR A 167 5.12 28.16 -11.38
C THR A 167 3.70 28.53 -10.98
N GLU A 168 3.42 29.78 -10.63
CA GLU A 168 2.05 30.28 -10.38
C GLU A 168 1.16 30.13 -11.62
N VAL A 169 1.64 30.50 -12.80
CA VAL A 169 0.91 30.33 -14.07
C VAL A 169 0.67 28.85 -14.37
N GLN A 170 1.64 27.98 -14.11
CA GLN A 170 1.48 26.54 -14.32
C GLN A 170 0.49 25.93 -13.32
N ASN A 171 0.58 26.31 -12.04
CA ASN A 171 -0.29 25.86 -10.98
C ASN A 171 -1.74 26.27 -11.26
N THR A 172 -1.98 27.55 -11.58
CA THR A 172 -3.32 28.05 -11.95
C THR A 172 -3.89 27.33 -13.17
N ALA A 173 -3.09 27.09 -14.21
CA ALA A 173 -3.53 26.32 -15.38
C ALA A 173 -3.87 24.86 -15.04
N SER A 174 -3.07 24.22 -14.19
CA SER A 174 -3.32 22.86 -13.73
C SER A 174 -4.55 22.74 -12.84
N LEU A 175 -4.79 23.72 -11.97
CA LEU A 175 -5.97 23.80 -11.11
C LEU A 175 -7.24 23.94 -11.95
N ASN A 176 -7.24 24.87 -12.90
CA ASN A 176 -8.36 25.06 -13.84
C ASN A 176 -8.69 23.79 -14.64
N ARG A 177 -7.67 23.00 -15.00
CA ARG A 177 -7.87 21.70 -15.67
C ARG A 177 -8.53 20.69 -14.74
N LEU A 178 -8.12 20.63 -13.47
CA LEU A 178 -8.69 19.73 -12.47
C LEU A 178 -10.15 20.09 -12.20
N GLU A 179 -10.45 21.37 -12.02
CA GLU A 179 -11.82 21.88 -11.84
C GLU A 179 -12.73 21.47 -12.99
N ARG A 180 -12.30 21.65 -14.25
CA ARG A 180 -13.06 21.20 -15.42
C ARG A 180 -13.36 19.70 -15.40
N LEU A 181 -12.38 18.88 -15.02
CA LEU A 181 -12.57 17.43 -14.92
C LEU A 181 -13.54 17.05 -13.79
N GLU A 182 -13.53 17.79 -12.68
CA GLU A 182 -14.49 17.61 -11.60
C GLU A 182 -15.90 18.02 -12.01
N GLU A 183 -16.06 19.15 -12.71
CA GLU A 183 -17.33 19.59 -13.28
C GLU A 183 -17.87 18.57 -14.29
N GLU A 184 -17.05 18.10 -15.23
CA GLU A 184 -17.43 17.04 -16.17
C GLU A 184 -17.87 15.76 -15.45
N LYS A 185 -17.11 15.32 -14.45
CA LYS A 185 -17.46 14.14 -13.65
C LYS A 185 -18.75 14.34 -12.88
N ARG A 186 -18.95 15.53 -12.29
CA ARG A 186 -20.18 15.89 -11.58
C ARG A 186 -21.37 15.89 -12.54
N LEU A 187 -21.24 16.45 -13.74
CA LEU A 187 -22.27 16.43 -14.77
C LEU A 187 -22.58 15.00 -15.20
N VAL A 188 -21.57 14.15 -15.41
CA VAL A 188 -21.78 12.73 -15.75
C VAL A 188 -22.52 12.00 -14.63
N ASP A 189 -22.13 12.20 -13.38
CA ASP A 189 -22.77 11.58 -12.21
C ASP A 189 -24.20 12.12 -12.01
N GLU A 190 -24.49 13.37 -12.38
CA GLU A 190 -25.83 13.99 -12.34
C GLU A 190 -26.74 13.51 -13.48
N ILE A 191 -26.20 13.38 -14.71
CA ILE A 191 -26.94 12.92 -15.89
C ILE A 191 -27.21 11.40 -15.83
N MET A 192 -26.24 10.62 -15.36
CA MET A 192 -26.35 9.17 -15.22
C MET A 192 -26.02 8.75 -13.79
N PRO A 193 -26.92 9.05 -12.82
CA PRO A 193 -26.76 8.54 -11.47
C PRO A 193 -26.73 7.02 -11.56
N LYS A 194 -25.70 6.40 -10.98
CA LYS A 194 -25.55 4.95 -10.92
C LYS A 194 -26.71 4.39 -10.11
N THR A 195 -27.80 4.05 -10.78
CA THR A 195 -28.97 3.44 -10.14
C THR A 195 -28.55 2.06 -9.65
N LYS A 196 -28.97 1.72 -8.42
CA LYS A 196 -28.76 0.38 -7.90
C LYS A 196 -29.59 -0.56 -8.78
N TYR A 197 -28.94 -1.54 -9.40
CA TYR A 197 -29.64 -2.55 -10.18
C TYR A 197 -30.68 -3.26 -9.30
N THR A 198 -31.96 -3.03 -9.58
CA THR A 198 -33.10 -3.57 -8.82
C THR A 198 -33.78 -4.74 -9.54
N GLY A 199 -33.15 -5.29 -10.58
CA GLY A 199 -33.70 -6.43 -11.32
C GLY A 199 -33.46 -7.77 -10.61
N PRO A 200 -34.08 -8.86 -11.12
CA PRO A 200 -33.83 -10.23 -10.69
C PRO A 200 -32.34 -10.59 -10.78
N MET A 201 -31.74 -11.05 -9.68
CA MET A 201 -30.31 -11.35 -9.60
C MET A 201 -30.08 -12.72 -8.96
N VAL A 202 -29.25 -13.54 -9.61
CA VAL A 202 -28.74 -14.79 -9.05
C VAL A 202 -27.35 -14.55 -8.48
N ARG A 203 -27.13 -14.86 -7.20
CA ARG A 203 -25.86 -14.67 -6.51
C ARG A 203 -25.34 -15.99 -5.97
N TYR A 204 -24.16 -16.39 -6.44
CA TYR A 204 -23.43 -17.56 -5.97
C TYR A 204 -22.46 -17.19 -4.85
N HIS A 205 -22.54 -17.92 -3.75
CA HIS A 205 -21.68 -17.82 -2.58
C HIS A 205 -20.93 -19.13 -2.36
N SER A 206 -19.61 -19.06 -2.41
CA SER A 206 -18.72 -20.14 -1.99
C SER A 206 -17.74 -19.62 -0.95
N ALA A 207 -17.76 -20.19 0.25
CA ALA A 207 -16.80 -19.90 1.30
C ALA A 207 -16.25 -21.23 1.85
N ILE A 208 -14.96 -21.25 2.20
CA ILE A 208 -14.31 -22.41 2.82
C ILE A 208 -15.04 -22.76 4.11
N GLY A 209 -15.38 -24.05 4.28
CA GLY A 209 -16.13 -24.56 5.43
C GLY A 209 -17.65 -24.30 5.39
N LYS A 210 -18.19 -23.69 4.33
CA LYS A 210 -19.63 -23.49 4.13
C LYS A 210 -20.12 -24.21 2.88
N PRO A 211 -21.39 -24.69 2.84
CA PRO A 211 -21.95 -25.25 1.63
C PRO A 211 -22.02 -24.19 0.52
N LYS A 212 -21.85 -24.63 -0.73
CA LYS A 212 -22.04 -23.79 -1.90
C LYS A 212 -23.50 -23.35 -1.95
N LEU A 213 -23.75 -22.05 -1.89
CA LEU A 213 -25.09 -21.46 -1.78
C LEU A 213 -25.40 -20.61 -3.01
N ILE A 214 -26.55 -20.84 -3.63
CA ILE A 214 -27.10 -19.97 -4.67
C ILE A 214 -28.29 -19.24 -4.06
N THR A 215 -28.27 -17.91 -4.12
CA THR A 215 -29.35 -17.04 -3.66
C THR A 215 -29.99 -16.33 -4.85
N PHE A 216 -31.32 -16.28 -4.85
CA PHE A 216 -32.12 -15.55 -5.84
C PHE A 216 -32.65 -14.31 -5.15
N LEU A 217 -32.20 -13.13 -5.59
CA LEU A 217 -32.57 -11.81 -5.04
C LEU A 217 -33.50 -11.13 -6.04
N ASN A 218 -34.53 -10.44 -5.55
CA ASN A 218 -35.53 -9.73 -6.36
C ASN A 218 -36.24 -10.63 -7.40
N VAL A 219 -36.60 -11.86 -7.01
CA VAL A 219 -37.34 -12.79 -7.87
C VAL A 219 -38.71 -13.04 -7.24
N ASP A 220 -39.78 -12.79 -7.97
CA ASP A 220 -41.17 -12.97 -7.49
C ASP A 220 -41.57 -14.46 -7.43
N GLU A 221 -41.01 -15.28 -8.32
CA GLU A 221 -41.34 -16.71 -8.40
C GLU A 221 -40.11 -17.57 -8.76
N PHE A 222 -39.92 -18.67 -8.03
CA PHE A 222 -38.86 -19.62 -8.35
C PHE A 222 -39.18 -20.40 -9.63
N PRO A 223 -38.18 -20.69 -10.48
CA PRO A 223 -38.38 -21.50 -11.67
C PRO A 223 -39.12 -22.80 -11.36
N ALA A 224 -40.11 -23.16 -12.19
CA ALA A 224 -40.95 -24.35 -12.02
C ALA A 224 -40.15 -25.67 -11.92
N LEU A 225 -38.88 -25.66 -12.33
CA LEU A 225 -37.92 -26.75 -12.15
C LEU A 225 -37.75 -27.17 -10.68
N PHE A 226 -37.88 -26.24 -9.73
CA PHE A 226 -37.81 -26.53 -8.29
C PHE A 226 -39.15 -26.99 -7.70
N LYS A 227 -40.25 -26.82 -8.42
CA LYS A 227 -41.60 -27.20 -7.97
C LYS A 227 -41.96 -28.65 -8.34
N ARG A 228 -41.04 -29.39 -8.97
CA ARG A 228 -41.26 -30.78 -9.36
C ARG A 228 -41.32 -31.65 -8.09
N PRO A 229 -42.33 -32.55 -7.97
CA PRO A 229 -42.38 -33.49 -6.85
C PRO A 229 -41.10 -34.34 -6.85
N LYS A 230 -40.54 -34.59 -5.66
CA LYS A 230 -39.42 -35.52 -5.52
C LYS A 230 -39.88 -36.88 -6.04
N HIS A 231 -39.22 -37.40 -7.08
CA HIS A 231 -39.43 -38.79 -7.46
C HIS A 231 -38.87 -39.66 -6.33
N ASP A 232 -39.76 -40.30 -5.58
CA ASP A 232 -39.39 -41.34 -4.63
C ASP A 232 -38.78 -42.50 -5.42
N HIS A 233 -37.47 -42.67 -5.31
CA HIS A 233 -36.79 -43.88 -5.75
C HIS A 233 -37.11 -45.00 -4.75
N HIS A 234 -38.36 -45.44 -4.71
CA HIS A 234 -38.74 -46.70 -4.09
C HIS A 234 -38.97 -47.75 -5.17
N SER A 235 -38.40 -48.93 -4.92
CA SER A 235 -38.50 -50.17 -5.67
C SER A 235 -37.64 -50.28 -6.93
N LEU A 236 -36.58 -51.06 -6.81
CA LEU A 236 -36.33 -52.24 -7.65
C LEU A 236 -35.34 -53.13 -6.87
N SER A 237 -35.86 -53.79 -5.83
CA SER A 237 -35.34 -55.08 -5.41
C SER A 237 -36.28 -56.12 -6.02
N ARG A 238 -35.80 -56.79 -7.06
CA ARG A 238 -36.29 -58.10 -7.47
C ARG A 238 -35.17 -58.83 -8.18
#